data_AF-A0A6P8JW28-F1
#
_entry.id   AF-A0A6P8JW28-F1
#
_cell.length_a   1.000
_cell.length_b   1.000
_cell.length_c   1.000
_cell.angle_alpha   90.00
_cell.angle_beta   90.00
_cell.angle_gamma   90.00
#
_symmetry.space_group_name_H-M   'P 1'
#
loop_
_entity.id
_entity.type
_entity.pdbx_description
1 polymer ?
#
loop_
_entity_poly.entity_id
_entity_poly.type
_entity_poly.pdbx_seq_one_letter_code
_entity_poly.pdbx_strand_id
1 'polypeptide(L)'
;MTQLKELSVKGYIDENVYEIQKLVALEKLNIEHHYYLDKPDVNILRICSSLNKLRELTINNVHIMSCEEPHSKIWAELESLKLIICALTPEIPDCPNLKVLHIHYLQKSNEGYILKFILKNGRNLTTLYERCHPPIDANGFLQLLRGCPNLRYLYTPLEYIKLYAAYVSTIVEILRENEVTRENPFELVVCRRIKWKWFRRLLRRTPNAELISLYLAEEY
;
A
#
# COMPACT_ATOMS: atom_id res chain seq x y z
N MET A 1 -11.86 22.23 -25.64
CA MET A 1 -11.14 22.51 -24.38
C MET A 1 -10.71 21.18 -23.78
N THR A 2 -9.41 20.93 -23.67
CA THR A 2 -8.86 19.74 -23.02
C THR A 2 -9.05 19.86 -21.52
N GLN A 3 -9.83 18.94 -20.92
CA GLN A 3 -9.99 18.88 -19.48
C GLN A 3 -8.69 18.33 -18.84
N LEU A 4 -8.27 18.90 -17.71
CA LEU A 4 -7.05 18.50 -17.01
C LEU A 4 -7.22 17.07 -16.46
N LYS A 5 -6.29 16.18 -16.81
CA LYS A 5 -6.29 14.76 -16.39
C LYS A 5 -5.31 14.43 -15.28
N GLU A 6 -4.24 15.22 -15.16
CA GLU A 6 -3.18 14.97 -14.19
C GLU A 6 -2.86 16.27 -13.46
N LEU A 7 -2.75 16.19 -12.13
CA LEU A 7 -2.42 17.33 -11.29
C LEU A 7 -1.47 16.89 -10.18
N SER A 8 -0.40 17.67 -9.98
CA SER A 8 0.49 17.54 -8.84
C SER A 8 0.56 18.88 -8.10
N VAL A 9 0.08 18.90 -6.86
CA VAL A 9 0.19 20.02 -5.93
C VAL A 9 1.33 19.72 -4.96
N LYS A 10 2.37 20.55 -4.99
CA LYS A 10 3.56 20.38 -4.15
C LYS A 10 3.89 21.70 -3.45
N GLY A 11 4.20 21.64 -2.16
CA GLY A 11 4.62 22.80 -1.39
C GLY A 11 3.82 23.00 -0.11
N TYR A 12 3.45 24.25 0.18
CA TYR A 12 2.57 24.56 1.30
C TYR A 12 1.12 24.24 0.91
N ILE A 13 0.44 23.40 1.70
CA ILE A 13 -0.94 23.01 1.43
C ILE A 13 -1.83 23.89 2.29
N ASP A 14 -2.66 24.70 1.63
CA ASP A 14 -3.65 25.58 2.25
C ASP A 14 -5.08 25.20 1.81
N GLU A 15 -6.06 26.03 2.15
CA GLU A 15 -7.47 25.81 1.82
C GLU A 15 -7.76 25.72 0.32
N ASN A 16 -6.89 26.25 -0.55
CA ASN A 16 -7.10 26.21 -2.00
C ASN A 16 -7.02 24.77 -2.55
N VAL A 17 -6.45 23.82 -1.80
CA VAL A 17 -6.41 22.40 -2.18
C VAL A 17 -7.80 21.82 -2.43
N TYR A 18 -8.85 22.38 -1.83
CA TYR A 18 -10.23 21.91 -2.03
C TYR A 18 -10.82 22.27 -3.40
N GLU A 19 -10.23 23.22 -4.12
CA GLU A 19 -10.66 23.60 -5.48
C GLU A 19 -10.43 22.47 -6.50
N ILE A 20 -9.54 21.52 -6.18
CA ILE A 20 -9.27 20.31 -6.97
C ILE A 20 -10.54 19.51 -7.23
N GLN A 21 -11.53 19.54 -6.32
CA GLN A 21 -12.81 18.85 -6.48
C GLN A 21 -13.58 19.30 -7.75
N LYS A 22 -13.26 20.46 -8.34
CA LYS A 22 -13.88 20.95 -9.58
C LYS A 22 -13.31 20.26 -10.84
N LEU A 23 -12.20 19.55 -10.72
CA LEU A 23 -11.49 18.90 -11.82
C LEU A 23 -12.01 17.48 -12.06
N VAL A 24 -13.29 17.34 -12.42
CA VAL A 24 -13.98 16.02 -12.54
C VAL A 24 -13.39 15.07 -13.59
N ALA A 25 -12.51 15.55 -14.46
CA ALA A 25 -11.82 14.75 -15.46
C ALA A 25 -10.49 14.17 -14.99
N LEU A 26 -10.10 14.45 -13.73
CA LEU A 26 -8.80 14.07 -13.19
C LEU A 26 -8.69 12.56 -13.04
N GLU A 27 -7.65 12.00 -13.65
CA GLU A 27 -7.29 10.59 -13.60
C GLU A 27 -6.11 10.36 -12.63
N LYS A 28 -5.27 11.37 -12.41
CA LYS A 28 -4.12 11.30 -11.49
C LYS A 28 -4.00 12.53 -10.60
N LEU A 29 -3.86 12.30 -9.30
CA LEU A 29 -3.70 13.34 -8.29
C LEU A 29 -2.51 13.05 -7.38
N ASN A 30 -1.60 14.01 -7.28
CA ASN A 30 -0.54 14.03 -6.26
C ASN A 30 -0.69 15.26 -5.36
N ILE A 31 -0.74 15.05 -4.05
CA ILE A 31 -0.74 16.11 -3.04
C ILE A 31 0.45 15.86 -2.11
N GLU A 32 1.39 16.80 -2.08
CA GLU A 32 2.63 16.68 -1.34
C GLU A 32 2.93 17.95 -0.55
N HIS A 33 3.03 17.79 0.78
CA HIS A 33 3.43 18.88 1.65
C HIS A 33 4.93 18.83 1.95
N HIS A 34 5.65 19.93 1.69
CA HIS A 34 7.12 19.96 1.83
C HIS A 34 7.64 20.26 3.24
N TYR A 35 6.82 20.85 4.12
CA TYR A 35 7.30 21.19 5.46
C TYR A 35 7.17 19.98 6.37
N TYR A 36 8.29 19.45 6.86
CA TYR A 36 8.31 18.24 7.68
C TYR A 36 7.82 18.45 9.12
N LEU A 37 7.89 19.69 9.62
CA LEU A 37 7.56 20.04 11.01
C LEU A 37 6.06 20.13 11.27
N ASP A 38 5.27 20.34 10.22
CA ASP A 38 3.82 20.44 10.30
C ASP A 38 3.18 19.48 9.29
N LYS A 39 2.03 18.91 9.63
CA LYS A 39 1.24 18.07 8.73
C LYS A 39 -0.12 18.72 8.62
N PRO A 40 -0.41 19.46 7.55
CA PRO A 40 -1.68 20.14 7.42
C PRO A 40 -2.80 19.11 7.38
N ASP A 41 -3.90 19.50 7.99
CA ASP A 41 -5.13 18.75 8.04
C ASP A 41 -5.85 18.85 6.69
N VAL A 42 -6.01 17.73 6.00
CA VAL A 42 -6.68 17.69 4.69
C VAL A 42 -7.76 16.62 4.65
N ASN A 43 -8.98 17.04 4.32
CA ASN A 43 -10.07 16.12 4.05
C ASN A 43 -9.98 15.59 2.61
N ILE A 44 -9.16 14.55 2.41
CA ILE A 44 -8.97 13.90 1.12
C ILE A 44 -10.27 13.29 0.59
N LEU A 45 -11.17 12.86 1.48
CA LEU A 45 -12.47 12.31 1.10
C LEU A 45 -13.34 13.36 0.39
N ARG A 46 -13.34 14.59 0.89
CA ARG A 46 -14.02 15.74 0.27
C ARG A 46 -13.45 16.03 -1.12
N ILE A 47 -12.12 16.08 -1.25
CA ILE A 47 -11.46 16.37 -2.52
C ILE A 47 -11.80 15.29 -3.56
N CYS A 48 -11.70 14.02 -3.19
CA CYS A 48 -11.93 12.89 -4.09
C CYS A 48 -13.42 12.62 -4.36
N SER A 49 -14.32 13.32 -3.65
CA SER A 49 -15.76 13.05 -3.63
C SER A 49 -16.44 13.20 -5.01
N SER A 50 -15.86 14.03 -5.88
CA SER A 50 -16.32 14.36 -7.24
C SER A 50 -15.38 13.83 -8.33
N LEU A 51 -14.24 13.23 -7.96
CA LEU A 51 -13.21 12.77 -8.89
C LEU A 51 -13.47 11.33 -9.32
N ASN A 52 -14.60 11.11 -10.00
CA ASN A 52 -15.07 9.77 -10.36
C ASN A 52 -14.20 9.05 -11.41
N LYS A 53 -13.27 9.74 -12.08
CA LYS A 53 -12.31 9.15 -13.02
C LYS A 53 -10.92 8.93 -12.42
N LEU A 54 -10.75 9.18 -11.12
CA LEU A 54 -9.45 9.10 -10.45
C LEU A 54 -8.96 7.65 -10.37
N ARG A 55 -7.81 7.40 -11.01
CA ARG A 55 -7.17 6.08 -11.07
C ARG A 55 -5.91 6.02 -10.23
N GLU A 56 -5.20 7.14 -10.05
CA GLU A 56 -3.98 7.21 -9.27
C GLU A 56 -4.06 8.34 -8.23
N LEU A 57 -3.85 8.00 -6.95
CA LEU A 57 -3.82 8.95 -5.85
C LEU A 57 -2.52 8.80 -5.06
N THR A 58 -1.75 9.88 -4.96
CA THR A 58 -0.57 9.98 -4.10
C THR A 58 -0.77 11.10 -3.09
N ILE A 59 -0.68 10.75 -1.81
CA ILE A 59 -0.68 11.71 -0.70
C ILE A 59 0.63 11.56 0.05
N ASN A 60 1.32 12.68 0.27
CA ASN A 60 2.61 12.71 0.95
C ASN A 60 2.64 13.80 2.04
N ASN A 61 3.03 13.40 3.25
CA ASN A 61 3.29 14.27 4.41
C ASN A 61 2.10 15.14 4.84
N VAL A 62 0.91 14.54 4.88
CA VAL A 62 -0.37 15.21 5.22
C VAL A 62 -1.09 14.45 6.33
N HIS A 63 -1.83 15.15 7.19
CA HIS A 63 -2.77 14.51 8.11
C HIS A 63 -4.14 14.39 7.45
N ILE A 64 -4.53 13.15 7.13
CA ILE A 64 -5.79 12.84 6.47
C ILE A 64 -6.89 12.81 7.54
N MET A 65 -7.85 13.72 7.42
CA MET A 65 -9.01 13.82 8.31
C MET A 65 -10.30 13.40 7.61
N SER A 66 -11.29 12.97 8.40
CA SER A 66 -12.68 12.88 7.97
C SER A 66 -13.47 13.88 8.78
N CYS A 67 -14.06 14.86 8.12
CA CYS A 67 -15.10 15.69 8.72
C CYS A 67 -16.44 15.16 8.24
N GLU A 68 -17.15 14.55 9.19
CA GLU A 68 -18.61 14.47 9.28
C GLU A 68 -19.36 14.28 7.95
N GLU A 69 -19.29 13.08 7.37
CA GLU A 69 -20.40 12.53 6.58
C GLU A 69 -20.21 11.00 6.41
N PRO A 70 -21.13 10.16 6.93
CA PRO A 70 -21.10 8.71 6.75
C PRO A 70 -21.70 8.37 5.39
N HIS A 71 -21.04 8.79 4.32
CA HIS A 71 -21.28 8.25 3.00
C HIS A 71 -20.02 7.48 2.63
N SER A 72 -20.08 6.16 2.81
CA SER A 72 -19.01 5.23 2.43
C SER A 72 -18.78 5.31 0.92
N LYS A 73 -18.00 6.29 0.47
CA LYS A 73 -17.68 6.49 -0.93
C LYS A 73 -16.60 5.50 -1.34
N ILE A 74 -17.00 4.40 -1.95
CA ILE A 74 -16.07 3.48 -2.61
C ILE A 74 -15.31 4.25 -3.69
N TRP A 75 -13.98 4.16 -3.71
CA TRP A 75 -13.13 4.66 -4.78
C TRP A 75 -13.03 3.61 -5.88
N ALA A 76 -14.13 3.45 -6.63
CA ALA A 76 -14.31 2.35 -7.57
C ALA A 76 -13.29 2.32 -8.70
N GLU A 77 -12.90 3.47 -9.26
CA GLU A 77 -11.95 3.55 -10.38
C GLU A 77 -10.48 3.58 -9.94
N LEU A 78 -10.19 3.62 -8.63
CA LEU A 78 -8.84 3.77 -8.13
C LEU A 78 -8.03 2.48 -8.30
N GLU A 79 -6.94 2.56 -9.07
CA GLU A 79 -6.03 1.45 -9.37
C GLU A 79 -4.71 1.56 -8.60
N SER A 80 -4.29 2.77 -8.23
CA SER A 80 -3.07 3.02 -7.45
C SER A 80 -3.30 3.99 -6.31
N LEU A 81 -2.91 3.57 -5.10
CA LEU A 81 -2.94 4.40 -3.89
C LEU A 81 -1.56 4.43 -3.24
N LYS A 82 -1.04 5.64 -3.02
CA LYS A 82 0.23 5.87 -2.32
C LYS A 82 0.02 6.82 -1.15
N LEU A 83 0.39 6.36 0.04
CA LEU A 83 0.29 7.08 1.31
C LEU A 83 1.67 7.09 1.96
N ILE A 84 2.31 8.26 1.94
CA ILE A 84 3.71 8.42 2.32
C ILE A 84 3.80 9.43 3.45
N ILE A 85 4.32 9.02 4.60
CA ILE A 85 4.50 9.88 5.79
C ILE A 85 3.18 10.57 6.19
N CYS A 86 2.05 9.92 5.93
CA CYS A 86 0.74 10.44 6.28
C CYS A 86 0.41 10.11 7.74
N ALA A 87 -0.46 10.91 8.35
CA ALA A 87 -1.20 10.52 9.54
C ALA A 87 -2.65 10.25 9.15
N LEU A 88 -3.26 9.20 9.69
CA LEU A 88 -4.63 8.80 9.33
C LEU A 88 -5.51 8.74 10.59
N THR A 89 -6.49 9.63 10.67
CA THR A 89 -7.55 9.56 11.69
C THR A 89 -8.78 8.76 11.24
N PRO A 90 -9.27 8.87 9.99
CA PRO A 90 -10.43 8.08 9.54
C PRO A 90 -10.05 6.78 8.83
N GLU A 91 -11.02 5.88 8.63
CA GLU A 91 -10.87 4.79 7.68
C GLU A 91 -10.92 5.33 6.23
N ILE A 92 -9.94 4.96 5.41
CA ILE A 92 -9.94 5.15 3.96
C ILE A 92 -11.02 4.27 3.32
N PRO A 93 -11.73 4.75 2.28
CA PRO A 93 -12.77 3.96 1.64
C PRO A 93 -12.26 2.77 0.84
N ASP A 94 -13.17 1.86 0.50
CA ASP A 94 -12.86 0.67 -0.28
C ASP A 94 -12.44 1.03 -1.71
N CYS A 95 -11.46 0.29 -2.22
CA CYS A 95 -10.83 0.46 -3.52
C CYS A 95 -10.87 -0.90 -4.26
N PRO A 96 -12.03 -1.34 -4.77
CA PRO A 96 -12.20 -2.71 -5.30
C PRO A 96 -11.31 -3.01 -6.51
N ASN A 97 -10.89 -2.00 -7.28
CA ASN A 97 -10.01 -2.15 -8.45
C ASN A 97 -8.54 -1.85 -8.16
N LEU A 98 -8.15 -1.75 -6.89
CA LEU A 98 -6.79 -1.42 -6.48
C LEU A 98 -5.80 -2.52 -6.92
N LYS A 99 -4.80 -2.12 -7.69
CA LYS A 99 -3.71 -2.99 -8.17
C LYS A 99 -2.40 -2.70 -7.48
N VAL A 100 -2.17 -1.45 -7.11
CA VAL A 100 -0.92 -0.98 -6.50
C VAL A 100 -1.22 -0.24 -5.21
N LEU A 101 -0.61 -0.68 -4.11
CA LEU A 101 -0.69 -0.01 -2.83
C LEU A 101 0.71 0.28 -2.31
N HIS A 102 0.97 1.53 -1.94
CA HIS A 102 2.22 1.94 -1.29
C HIS A 102 1.89 2.63 0.02
N ILE A 103 2.31 2.01 1.13
CA ILE A 103 2.17 2.54 2.47
C ILE A 103 3.56 2.69 3.07
N HIS A 104 3.93 3.91 3.42
CA HIS A 104 5.24 4.23 3.97
C HIS A 104 5.09 5.15 5.18
N TYR A 105 5.43 4.66 6.38
CA TYR A 105 5.37 5.45 7.62
C TYR A 105 4.01 6.11 7.88
N LEU A 106 2.94 5.33 7.80
CA LEU A 106 1.63 5.79 8.24
C LEU A 106 1.62 5.93 9.77
N GLN A 107 1.27 7.10 10.28
CA GLN A 107 1.16 7.39 11.71
C GLN A 107 -0.30 7.38 12.17
N LYS A 108 -0.51 7.11 13.47
CA LYS A 108 -1.80 7.20 14.16
C LYS A 108 -2.93 6.30 13.62
N SER A 109 -2.63 5.33 12.76
CA SER A 109 -3.63 4.32 12.37
C SER A 109 -3.91 3.37 13.53
N ASN A 110 -5.17 2.99 13.73
CA ASN A 110 -5.55 1.94 14.67
C ASN A 110 -4.78 0.64 14.37
N GLU A 111 -4.40 -0.10 15.41
CA GLU A 111 -3.70 -1.37 15.26
C GLU A 111 -4.51 -2.34 14.37
N GLY A 112 -3.83 -3.01 13.44
CA GLY A 112 -4.47 -3.93 12.49
C GLY A 112 -5.29 -3.28 11.38
N TYR A 113 -5.53 -1.96 11.41
CA TYR A 113 -6.32 -1.26 10.38
C TYR A 113 -5.74 -1.48 8.97
N ILE A 114 -4.43 -1.34 8.81
CA ILE A 114 -3.77 -1.47 7.51
C ILE A 114 -3.89 -2.88 6.95
N LEU A 115 -3.70 -3.90 7.79
CA LEU A 115 -3.90 -5.28 7.37
C LEU A 115 -5.36 -5.52 6.94
N LYS A 116 -6.34 -5.02 7.72
CA LYS A 116 -7.76 -5.10 7.37
C LYS A 116 -8.05 -4.42 6.02
N PHE A 117 -7.48 -3.24 5.78
CA PHE A 117 -7.62 -2.53 4.51
C PHE A 117 -7.01 -3.31 3.34
N ILE A 118 -5.81 -3.87 3.51
CA ILE A 118 -5.16 -4.72 2.51
C ILE A 118 -6.03 -5.95 2.20
N LEU A 119 -6.50 -6.66 3.22
CA LEU A 119 -7.33 -7.86 3.04
C LEU A 119 -8.66 -7.56 2.35
N LYS A 120 -9.26 -6.39 2.63
CA LYS A 120 -10.52 -5.97 2.01
C LYS A 120 -10.38 -5.64 0.52
N ASN A 121 -9.20 -5.17 0.10
CA ASN A 121 -8.91 -4.76 -1.28
C ASN A 121 -7.92 -5.70 -2.00
N GLY A 122 -7.53 -6.81 -1.38
CA GLY A 122 -6.40 -7.64 -1.80
C GLY A 122 -6.62 -8.45 -3.07
N ARG A 123 -7.89 -8.69 -3.45
CA ARG A 123 -8.24 -9.56 -4.59
C ARG A 123 -7.56 -9.16 -5.89
N ASN A 124 -7.45 -7.86 -6.16
CA ASN A 124 -6.84 -7.34 -7.40
C ASN A 124 -5.44 -6.79 -7.20
N LEU A 125 -4.93 -6.84 -5.97
CA LEU A 125 -3.63 -6.26 -5.61
C LEU A 125 -2.51 -7.10 -6.21
N THR A 126 -1.70 -6.48 -7.06
CA THR A 126 -0.55 -7.12 -7.75
C THR A 126 0.78 -6.65 -7.17
N THR A 127 0.81 -5.42 -6.65
CA THR A 127 2.00 -4.76 -6.14
C THR A 127 1.72 -4.11 -4.79
N LEU A 128 2.54 -4.45 -3.79
CA LEU A 128 2.47 -3.87 -2.46
C LEU A 128 3.84 -3.38 -2.00
N TYR A 129 3.92 -2.11 -1.62
CA TYR A 129 5.03 -1.55 -0.86
C TYR A 129 4.56 -1.32 0.56
N GLU A 130 5.04 -2.15 1.47
CA GLU A 130 4.66 -2.17 2.87
C GLU A 130 5.83 -1.70 3.74
N ARG A 131 5.64 -0.59 4.44
CA ARG A 131 6.48 -0.15 5.56
C ARG A 131 5.59 0.50 6.62
N CYS A 132 4.80 -0.34 7.27
CA CYS A 132 3.77 0.06 8.21
C CYS A 132 4.32 0.33 9.62
N HIS A 133 3.60 1.16 10.39
CA HIS A 133 3.81 1.32 11.82
C HIS A 133 2.45 1.32 12.54
N PRO A 134 2.14 0.31 13.38
CA PRO A 134 2.98 -0.85 13.71
C PRO A 134 3.22 -1.79 12.51
N PRO A 135 4.33 -2.55 12.48
CA PRO A 135 4.60 -3.51 11.41
C PRO A 135 3.59 -4.67 11.39
N ILE A 136 3.41 -5.28 10.20
CA ILE A 136 2.62 -6.51 10.07
C ILE A 136 3.36 -7.66 10.75
N ASP A 137 2.68 -8.35 11.67
CA ASP A 137 3.25 -9.48 12.40
C ASP A 137 3.32 -10.77 11.54
N ALA A 138 3.86 -11.85 12.12
CA ALA A 138 4.08 -13.09 11.40
C ALA A 138 2.78 -13.74 10.88
N ASN A 139 1.68 -13.63 11.64
CA ASN A 139 0.39 -14.22 11.25
C ASN A 139 -0.31 -13.35 10.21
N GLY A 140 -0.29 -12.03 10.41
CA GLY A 140 -0.80 -11.03 9.49
C GLY A 140 -0.11 -11.10 8.12
N PHE A 141 1.19 -11.40 8.09
CA PHE A 141 1.91 -11.62 6.83
C PHE A 141 1.37 -12.83 6.05
N LEU A 142 1.08 -13.95 6.73
CA LEU A 142 0.46 -15.12 6.07
C LEU A 142 -0.98 -14.84 5.65
N GLN A 143 -1.74 -14.10 6.46
CA GLN A 143 -3.09 -13.66 6.11
C GLN A 143 -3.07 -12.77 4.87
N LEU A 144 -2.13 -11.84 4.78
CA LEU A 144 -1.94 -10.96 3.64
C LEU A 144 -1.72 -11.75 2.35
N LEU A 145 -0.80 -12.74 2.37
CA LEU A 145 -0.56 -13.58 1.19
C LEU A 145 -1.81 -14.36 0.77
N ARG A 146 -2.57 -14.90 1.72
CA ARG A 146 -3.85 -15.59 1.42
C ARG A 146 -4.93 -14.65 0.89
N GLY A 147 -5.00 -13.43 1.42
CA GLY A 147 -5.98 -12.42 1.02
C GLY A 147 -5.65 -11.71 -0.30
N CYS A 148 -4.42 -11.83 -0.78
CA CYS A 148 -3.95 -11.18 -2.00
C CYS A 148 -3.41 -12.23 -3.00
N PRO A 149 -4.28 -13.07 -3.61
CA PRO A 149 -3.83 -14.18 -4.46
C PRO A 149 -3.10 -13.72 -5.74
N ASN A 150 -3.42 -12.53 -6.23
CA ASN A 150 -2.79 -11.94 -7.42
C ASN A 150 -1.51 -11.15 -7.11
N LEU A 151 -1.07 -11.11 -5.85
CA LEU A 151 0.13 -10.38 -5.47
C LEU A 151 1.36 -11.05 -6.10
N ARG A 152 2.15 -10.27 -6.84
CA ARG A 152 3.39 -10.74 -7.47
C ARG A 152 4.60 -9.91 -7.06
N TYR A 153 4.41 -8.72 -6.51
CA TYR A 153 5.50 -7.92 -5.95
C TYR A 153 5.18 -7.46 -4.53
N LEU A 154 6.07 -7.75 -3.59
CA LEU A 154 5.99 -7.28 -2.21
C LEU A 154 7.33 -6.71 -1.74
N TYR A 155 7.33 -5.43 -1.43
CA TYR A 155 8.41 -4.77 -0.70
C TYR A 155 8.04 -4.68 0.77
N THR A 156 8.88 -5.20 1.68
CA THR A 156 8.57 -5.26 3.12
C THR A 156 9.82 -5.34 4.00
N PRO A 157 9.82 -4.71 5.21
CA PRO A 157 10.90 -4.87 6.16
C PRO A 157 10.97 -6.26 6.81
N LEU A 158 9.87 -7.04 6.80
CA LEU A 158 9.70 -8.27 7.61
C LEU A 158 10.08 -8.05 9.08
N GLU A 159 9.77 -6.86 9.61
CA GLU A 159 10.19 -6.45 10.94
C GLU A 159 9.50 -7.33 11.99
N TYR A 160 10.26 -7.75 13.00
CA TYR A 160 9.76 -8.60 14.09
C TYR A 160 9.21 -10.00 13.71
N ILE A 161 9.20 -10.39 12.42
CA ILE A 161 8.81 -11.75 11.99
C ILE A 161 9.95 -12.76 12.24
N LYS A 162 9.73 -13.77 13.09
CA LYS A 162 10.71 -14.84 13.32
C LYS A 162 10.71 -15.83 12.14
N LEU A 163 11.82 -15.93 11.42
CA LEU A 163 11.97 -16.83 10.29
C LEU A 163 12.51 -18.19 10.73
N TYR A 164 11.81 -19.27 10.39
CA TYR A 164 12.23 -20.66 10.57
C TYR A 164 11.74 -21.52 9.40
N ALA A 165 12.27 -22.73 9.25
CA ALA A 165 12.05 -23.56 8.07
C ALA A 165 10.56 -23.79 7.77
N ALA A 166 9.78 -24.23 8.77
CA ALA A 166 8.35 -24.46 8.59
C ALA A 166 7.57 -23.18 8.21
N TYR A 167 7.94 -22.01 8.73
CA TYR A 167 7.30 -20.75 8.35
C TYR A 167 7.53 -20.39 6.88
N VAL A 168 8.77 -20.54 6.39
CA VAL A 168 9.10 -20.29 4.98
C VAL A 168 8.43 -21.33 4.08
N SER A 169 8.35 -22.60 4.50
CA SER A 169 7.56 -23.61 3.79
C SER A 169 6.09 -23.21 3.69
N THR A 170 5.47 -22.72 4.77
CA THR A 170 4.08 -22.22 4.73
C THR A 170 3.90 -21.08 3.75
N ILE A 171 4.85 -20.14 3.65
CA ILE A 171 4.81 -19.08 2.63
C ILE A 171 4.76 -19.70 1.23
N VAL A 172 5.66 -20.64 0.92
CA VAL A 172 5.74 -21.27 -0.40
C VAL A 172 4.49 -22.08 -0.74
N GLU A 173 3.88 -22.77 0.23
CA GLU A 173 2.60 -23.46 0.03
C GLU A 173 1.48 -22.48 -0.33
N ILE A 174 1.35 -21.36 0.41
CA ILE A 174 0.34 -20.33 0.10
C ILE A 174 0.56 -19.76 -1.31
N LEU A 175 1.81 -19.50 -1.70
CA LEU A 175 2.11 -18.99 -3.04
C LEU A 175 1.72 -19.99 -4.14
N ARG A 176 1.90 -21.30 -3.89
CA ARG A 176 1.44 -22.35 -4.79
C ARG A 176 -0.09 -22.39 -4.90
N GLU A 177 -0.80 -22.27 -3.78
CA GLU A 177 -2.27 -22.15 -3.73
C GLU A 177 -2.77 -20.91 -4.51
N ASN A 178 -1.96 -19.84 -4.52
CA ASN A 178 -2.21 -18.61 -5.27
C ASN A 178 -1.74 -18.66 -6.74
N GLU A 179 -1.47 -19.85 -7.28
CA GLU A 179 -1.05 -20.07 -8.67
C GLU A 179 0.21 -19.29 -9.07
N VAL A 180 1.13 -19.07 -8.13
CA VAL A 180 2.48 -18.56 -8.44
C VAL A 180 3.25 -19.67 -9.14
N THR A 181 3.94 -19.33 -10.22
CA THR A 181 4.74 -20.27 -11.02
C THR A 181 6.19 -19.81 -11.13
N ARG A 182 7.05 -20.66 -11.68
CA ARG A 182 8.44 -20.30 -11.96
C ARG A 182 8.56 -19.18 -13.01
N GLU A 183 7.64 -19.16 -13.98
CA GLU A 183 7.61 -18.18 -15.08
C GLU A 183 7.04 -16.84 -14.64
N ASN A 184 6.20 -16.83 -13.58
CA ASN A 184 5.64 -15.63 -12.96
C ASN A 184 5.77 -15.72 -11.43
N PRO A 185 7.02 -15.60 -10.91
CA PRO A 185 7.31 -15.81 -9.50
C PRO A 185 6.83 -14.64 -8.64
N PHE A 186 6.73 -14.88 -7.34
CA PHE A 186 6.51 -13.83 -6.35
C PHE A 186 7.83 -13.11 -6.04
N GLU A 187 7.92 -11.84 -6.42
CA GLU A 187 9.03 -10.96 -6.12
C GLU A 187 8.93 -10.44 -4.69
N LEU A 188 9.81 -10.94 -3.82
CA LEU A 188 9.92 -10.50 -2.43
C LEU A 188 11.16 -9.62 -2.26
N VAL A 189 10.94 -8.34 -2.04
CA VAL A 189 12.00 -7.35 -1.76
C VAL A 189 12.06 -7.09 -0.26
N VAL A 190 13.15 -7.52 0.38
CA VAL A 190 13.32 -7.39 1.83
C VAL A 190 14.25 -6.25 2.17
N CYS A 191 13.79 -5.29 2.98
CA CYS A 191 14.58 -4.09 3.32
C CYS A 191 15.76 -4.39 4.25
N ARG A 192 15.57 -5.28 5.22
CA ARG A 192 16.58 -5.55 6.25
C ARG A 192 17.53 -6.63 5.78
N ARG A 193 18.80 -6.28 5.54
CA ARG A 193 19.85 -7.22 5.11
C ARG A 193 19.94 -8.50 5.95
N ILE A 194 19.75 -8.39 7.27
CA ILE A 194 19.75 -9.55 8.18
C ILE A 194 18.57 -10.49 7.87
N LYS A 195 17.35 -9.95 7.74
CA LYS A 195 16.14 -10.72 7.39
C LYS A 195 16.29 -11.37 6.03
N TRP A 196 16.78 -10.63 5.03
CA TRP A 196 17.04 -11.15 3.70
C TRP A 196 18.01 -12.35 3.74
N LYS A 197 19.14 -12.23 4.46
CA LYS A 197 20.11 -13.34 4.59
C LYS A 197 19.49 -14.58 5.21
N TRP A 198 18.70 -14.42 6.28
CA TRP A 198 18.01 -15.52 6.94
C TRP A 198 16.96 -16.16 6.03
N PHE A 199 16.12 -15.36 5.38
CA PHE A 199 15.11 -15.84 4.44
C PHE A 199 15.77 -16.62 3.30
N ARG A 200 16.81 -16.06 2.68
CA ARG A 200 17.59 -16.70 1.61
C ARG A 200 18.15 -18.06 2.03
N ARG A 201 18.68 -18.17 3.26
CA ARG A 201 19.25 -19.42 3.79
C ARG A 201 18.16 -20.49 3.94
N LEU A 202 16.97 -20.12 4.40
CA LEU A 202 15.85 -21.03 4.59
C LEU A 202 15.24 -21.43 3.25
N LEU A 203 14.97 -20.45 2.39
CA LEU A 203 14.36 -20.63 1.07
C LEU A 203 15.14 -21.63 0.19
N ARG A 204 16.48 -21.57 0.19
CA ARG A 204 17.33 -22.53 -0.54
C ARG A 204 17.12 -24.00 -0.18
N ARG A 205 16.53 -24.28 0.99
CA ARG A 205 16.26 -25.63 1.50
C ARG A 205 14.77 -25.97 1.44
N THR A 206 13.95 -25.03 1.00
CA THR A 206 12.50 -25.20 0.89
C THR A 206 12.18 -25.73 -0.52
N PRO A 207 11.35 -26.78 -0.65
CA PRO A 207 10.84 -27.21 -1.94
C PRO A 207 10.11 -26.07 -2.66
N ASN A 208 10.16 -26.04 -4.00
CA ASN A 208 9.54 -25.00 -4.82
C ASN A 208 10.05 -23.57 -4.52
N ALA A 209 11.33 -23.46 -4.15
CA ALA A 209 11.98 -22.19 -3.86
C ALA A 209 11.95 -21.20 -5.03
N GLU A 210 11.86 -21.72 -6.26
CA GLU A 210 11.74 -20.94 -7.50
C GLU A 210 10.45 -20.10 -7.60
N LEU A 211 9.45 -20.37 -6.75
CA LEU A 211 8.24 -19.54 -6.65
C LEU A 211 8.52 -18.16 -6.04
N ILE A 212 9.69 -17.95 -5.40
CA ILE A 212 10.06 -16.68 -4.79
C ILE A 212 11.33 -16.14 -5.43
N SER A 213 11.22 -15.01 -6.11
CA SER A 213 12.36 -14.19 -6.51
C SER A 213 12.72 -13.22 -5.39
N LEU A 214 13.76 -13.55 -4.64
CA LEU A 214 14.15 -12.82 -3.43
C LEU A 214 15.20 -11.75 -3.71
N TYR A 215 14.85 -10.48 -3.47
CA TYR A 215 15.73 -9.31 -3.63
C TYR A 215 16.00 -8.61 -2.30
N LEU A 216 17.18 -7.98 -2.20
CA LEU A 216 17.51 -7.06 -1.12
C LEU A 216 17.18 -5.66 -1.61
N ALA A 217 16.44 -4.87 -0.83
CA ALA A 217 16.21 -3.47 -1.18
C ALA A 217 17.55 -2.73 -1.30
N GLU A 218 17.70 -1.95 -2.36
CA GLU A 218 18.79 -0.98 -2.46
C GLU A 218 18.49 0.17 -1.48
N GLU A 219 19.46 0.51 -0.64
CA GLU A 219 19.37 1.69 0.22
C GLU A 219 19.51 2.93 -0.69
N TYR A 220 18.41 3.65 -0.90
CA TYR A 220 18.39 4.99 -1.51
C TYR A 220 18.38 6.06 -0.42
#